data_AF-A0A8H5EYD6-F1
#
_entry.id   AF-A0A8H5EYD6-F1
#
_cell.length_a   1.000
_cell.length_b   1.000
_cell.length_c   1.000
_cell.angle_alpha   90.00
_cell.angle_beta   90.00
_cell.angle_gamma   90.00
#
_symmetry.space_group_name_H-M   'P 1'
#
loop_
_entity.id
_entity.type
_entity.pdbx_description
1 polymer ?
#
loop_
_entity_poly.entity_id
_entity_poly.type
_entity_poly.pdbx_seq_one_letter_code
_entity_poly.pdbx_strand_id
1 'polypeptide(L)'
;MQFPGNGTQRAFNDDPSVLYISLHRYEEGIFYPCGPFGSLESCGEGPGLGYSLNVPWPCPGMGDADYLHAFQRVIMPIAMEFAPELVIISAGFDAAEGDELGQCLVTPAGYAHMTHMLSGLAGGKVVVALEGGYNLDSISNSALAVTRVLLGQAPDELPPMVASAEATETVWLVAKQQSRFWKSVDAAACEPREEVDKISFSIPEILKAHRQYYLYTTHEMMQIPLMNEALESRFSGQVMSTPDLLENNTIVLFVHEFGNLRMELESSARCDVHLHNSYLIDLSKEMVEWVTKEGYALVDMNLFPKPVEKQNVTRNRQNIDESAKDVLTYIWDNLIQLSDASRVIVLGHGPGCRAVTELLTRRAVGMMKKVKVFIQVVGLQDSPHTPGNSEDLRTWCKQNSVIMSPATHPMHLGKDKPGVLKKHSRVFPIDEPHSVQLIQRAMPVIRDYIKDKLGEANGQVAAAPVP
;
A
#
# COMPACT_ATOMS: atom_id res chain seq x y z
N MET A 1 -14.38 -29.20 -13.57
CA MET A 1 -15.86 -29.27 -13.57
C MET A 1 -16.36 -27.85 -13.42
N GLN A 2 -17.22 -27.40 -14.31
CA GLN A 2 -17.60 -26.00 -14.40
C GLN A 2 -18.64 -25.58 -13.35
N PHE A 3 -19.38 -26.54 -12.79
CA PHE A 3 -20.29 -26.31 -11.66
C PHE A 3 -19.60 -26.65 -10.33
N PRO A 4 -19.82 -25.88 -9.25
CA PRO A 4 -19.33 -26.24 -7.93
C PRO A 4 -19.99 -27.54 -7.44
N GLY A 5 -19.19 -28.48 -6.98
CA GLY A 5 -19.62 -29.72 -6.36
C GLY A 5 -20.17 -29.51 -4.95
N ASN A 6 -21.29 -28.78 -4.82
CA ASN A 6 -21.92 -28.47 -3.53
C ASN A 6 -22.16 -29.71 -2.67
N GLY A 7 -22.49 -30.85 -3.29
CA GLY A 7 -22.66 -32.13 -2.59
C GLY A 7 -21.35 -32.62 -1.96
N THR A 8 -20.27 -32.66 -2.75
CA THR A 8 -18.95 -33.10 -2.31
C THR A 8 -18.39 -32.17 -1.23
N GLN A 9 -18.48 -30.86 -1.43
CA GLN A 9 -18.02 -29.88 -0.43
C GLN A 9 -18.81 -30.00 0.88
N ARG A 10 -20.14 -30.20 0.83
CA ARG A 10 -20.94 -30.41 2.05
C ARG A 10 -20.58 -31.71 2.77
N ALA A 11 -20.24 -32.76 2.04
CA ALA A 11 -19.92 -34.06 2.63
C ALA A 11 -18.63 -34.03 3.48
N PHE A 12 -17.72 -33.09 3.19
CA PHE A 12 -16.41 -32.99 3.85
C PHE A 12 -16.14 -31.61 4.45
N ASN A 13 -17.18 -30.78 4.64
CA ASN A 13 -17.03 -29.38 5.03
C ASN A 13 -16.36 -29.23 6.42
N ASP A 14 -16.55 -30.21 7.30
CA ASP A 14 -16.01 -30.28 8.66
C ASP A 14 -14.87 -31.31 8.82
N ASP A 15 -14.42 -31.94 7.73
CA ASP A 15 -13.44 -33.03 7.74
C ASP A 15 -12.06 -32.57 7.21
N PRO A 16 -11.03 -32.45 8.07
CA PRO A 16 -9.68 -32.08 7.65
C PRO A 16 -8.91 -33.19 6.93
N SER A 17 -9.43 -34.41 6.90
CA SER A 17 -8.78 -35.53 6.19
C SER A 17 -8.99 -35.48 4.68
N VAL A 18 -9.92 -34.65 4.20
CA VAL A 18 -10.25 -34.51 2.77
C VAL A 18 -10.10 -33.05 2.36
N LEU A 19 -9.11 -32.78 1.51
CA LEU A 19 -8.97 -31.49 0.84
C LEU A 19 -9.85 -31.47 -0.43
N TYR A 20 -10.89 -30.64 -0.41
CA TYR A 20 -11.75 -30.38 -1.56
C TYR A 20 -11.26 -29.14 -2.34
N ILE A 21 -11.06 -29.28 -3.65
CA ILE A 21 -10.63 -28.20 -4.54
C ILE A 21 -11.59 -28.13 -5.72
N SER A 22 -12.13 -26.95 -6.01
CA SER A 22 -13.03 -26.72 -7.13
C SER A 22 -12.68 -25.44 -7.88
N LEU A 23 -12.52 -25.54 -9.21
CA LEU A 23 -12.49 -24.40 -10.12
C LEU A 23 -13.78 -24.44 -10.91
N HIS A 24 -14.58 -23.38 -10.83
CA HIS A 24 -15.93 -23.36 -11.38
C HIS A 24 -16.37 -21.95 -11.73
N ARG A 25 -17.32 -21.80 -12.66
CA ARG A 25 -17.93 -20.49 -12.92
C ARG A 25 -18.92 -20.15 -11.83
N TYR A 26 -18.81 -18.94 -11.32
CA TYR A 26 -19.54 -18.49 -10.15
C TYR A 26 -20.37 -17.24 -10.45
N GLU A 27 -19.79 -16.24 -11.10
CA GLU A 27 -20.46 -14.95 -11.41
C GLU A 27 -21.21 -14.38 -10.19
N GLU A 28 -20.50 -14.22 -9.08
CA GLU A 28 -21.07 -13.76 -7.79
C GLU A 28 -22.25 -14.62 -7.27
N GLY A 29 -22.30 -15.90 -7.65
CA GLY A 29 -23.35 -16.83 -7.25
C GLY A 29 -24.62 -16.72 -8.09
N ILE A 30 -24.56 -16.04 -9.24
CA ILE A 30 -25.62 -16.02 -10.26
C ILE A 30 -25.61 -17.31 -11.08
N PHE A 31 -24.43 -17.85 -11.37
CA PHE A 31 -24.31 -19.06 -12.17
C PHE A 31 -24.74 -20.31 -11.38
N TYR A 32 -25.35 -21.29 -12.05
CA TYR A 32 -25.85 -22.52 -11.43
C TYR A 32 -24.75 -23.21 -10.61
N PRO A 33 -25.05 -23.77 -9.41
CA PRO A 33 -26.34 -23.93 -8.73
C PRO A 33 -26.80 -22.71 -7.91
N CYS A 34 -26.13 -21.57 -8.11
CA CYS A 34 -26.35 -20.31 -7.41
C CYS A 34 -26.06 -20.34 -5.91
N GLY A 35 -25.83 -19.15 -5.34
CA GLY A 35 -25.67 -18.95 -3.90
C GLY A 35 -24.22 -19.01 -3.39
N PRO A 36 -24.01 -18.74 -2.09
CA PRO A 36 -22.70 -18.35 -1.55
C PRO A 36 -21.72 -19.52 -1.35
N PHE A 37 -22.15 -20.76 -1.54
CA PHE A 37 -21.41 -21.94 -1.08
C PHE A 37 -20.14 -22.22 -1.91
N GLY A 38 -20.14 -21.83 -3.18
CA GLY A 38 -18.97 -21.86 -4.07
C GLY A 38 -18.10 -20.61 -4.01
N SER A 39 -18.41 -19.64 -3.15
CA SER A 39 -17.58 -18.44 -3.02
C SER A 39 -16.19 -18.76 -2.47
N LEU A 40 -15.23 -17.88 -2.73
CA LEU A 40 -13.88 -17.96 -2.18
C LEU A 40 -13.85 -17.89 -0.64
N GLU A 41 -14.90 -17.34 -0.01
CA GLU A 41 -15.01 -17.21 1.45
C GLU A 41 -15.40 -18.55 2.11
N SER A 42 -15.99 -19.46 1.34
CA SER A 42 -16.39 -20.79 1.79
C SER A 42 -15.18 -21.71 1.89
N CYS A 43 -14.51 -21.70 3.05
CA CYS A 43 -13.26 -22.41 3.29
C CYS A 43 -13.38 -23.65 4.21
N GLY A 44 -14.59 -24.15 4.44
CA GLY A 44 -14.86 -25.22 5.42
C GLY A 44 -15.27 -24.67 6.78
N GLU A 45 -15.60 -25.57 7.71
CA GLU A 45 -16.02 -25.21 9.06
C GLU A 45 -15.41 -26.14 10.12
N GLY A 46 -15.40 -25.68 11.37
CA GLY A 46 -14.92 -26.50 12.49
C GLY A 46 -13.50 -27.05 12.24
N PRO A 47 -13.28 -28.37 12.41
CA PRO A 47 -11.99 -29.00 12.13
C PRO A 47 -11.56 -28.95 10.66
N GLY A 48 -12.51 -28.92 9.71
CA GLY A 48 -12.27 -28.85 8.26
C GLY A 48 -11.97 -27.44 7.73
N LEU A 49 -11.90 -26.42 8.59
CA LEU A 49 -11.58 -25.06 8.19
C LEU A 49 -10.19 -24.98 7.54
N GLY A 50 -10.14 -24.49 6.31
CA GLY A 50 -8.96 -24.42 5.44
C GLY A 50 -8.86 -25.55 4.42
N TYR A 51 -9.68 -26.61 4.52
CA TYR A 51 -9.65 -27.79 3.64
C TYR A 51 -10.70 -27.76 2.52
N SER A 52 -11.45 -26.66 2.38
CA SER A 52 -12.23 -26.37 1.17
C SER A 52 -11.62 -25.19 0.42
N LEU A 53 -11.25 -25.43 -0.84
CA LEU A 53 -10.71 -24.42 -1.73
C LEU A 53 -11.63 -24.23 -2.94
N ASN A 54 -12.14 -23.02 -3.08
CA ASN A 54 -12.93 -22.61 -4.23
C ASN A 54 -12.16 -21.56 -5.05
N VAL A 55 -12.07 -21.80 -6.37
CA VAL A 55 -11.63 -20.83 -7.38
C VAL A 55 -12.85 -20.43 -8.21
N PRO A 56 -13.57 -19.38 -7.81
CA PRO A 56 -14.81 -18.96 -8.45
C PRO A 56 -14.53 -18.03 -9.64
N TRP A 57 -14.64 -18.52 -10.87
CA TRP A 57 -14.46 -17.69 -12.06
C TRP A 57 -15.56 -16.62 -12.16
N PRO A 58 -15.20 -15.34 -12.37
CA PRO A 58 -16.16 -14.24 -12.36
C PRO A 58 -16.95 -14.11 -13.66
N CYS A 59 -16.50 -14.70 -14.76
CA CYS A 59 -17.08 -14.57 -16.10
C CYS A 59 -16.79 -15.81 -16.97
N PRO A 60 -17.48 -15.98 -18.12
CA PRO A 60 -17.15 -17.03 -19.10
C PRO A 60 -15.87 -16.69 -19.85
N GLY A 61 -15.37 -17.65 -20.64
CA GLY A 61 -14.22 -17.47 -21.52
C GLY A 61 -12.87 -17.88 -20.93
N MET A 62 -12.85 -18.41 -19.70
CA MET A 62 -11.61 -18.89 -19.07
C MET A 62 -11.00 -20.03 -19.88
N GLY A 63 -9.74 -19.91 -20.23
CA GLY A 63 -9.01 -20.86 -21.08
C GLY A 63 -7.86 -21.56 -20.36
N ASP A 64 -7.02 -22.26 -21.14
CA ASP A 64 -5.89 -23.03 -20.62
C ASP A 64 -4.96 -22.22 -19.72
N ALA A 65 -4.63 -20.98 -20.12
CA ALA A 65 -3.72 -20.12 -19.36
C ALA A 65 -4.26 -19.79 -17.96
N ASP A 66 -5.56 -19.54 -17.84
CA ASP A 66 -6.23 -19.18 -16.59
C ASP A 66 -6.24 -20.37 -15.62
N TYR A 67 -6.61 -21.55 -16.14
CA TYR A 67 -6.61 -22.79 -15.38
C TYR A 67 -5.19 -23.16 -14.94
N LEU A 68 -4.20 -23.13 -15.83
CA LEU A 68 -2.82 -23.42 -15.48
C LEU A 68 -2.24 -22.41 -14.48
N HIS A 69 -2.63 -21.14 -14.58
CA HIS A 69 -2.23 -20.12 -13.61
C HIS A 69 -2.75 -20.43 -12.21
N ALA A 70 -4.04 -20.76 -12.07
CA ALA A 70 -4.62 -21.21 -10.80
C ALA A 70 -3.93 -22.47 -10.27
N PHE A 71 -3.62 -23.42 -11.16
CA PHE A 71 -2.92 -24.65 -10.79
C PHE A 71 -1.54 -24.38 -10.22
N GLN A 72 -0.73 -23.58 -10.90
CA GLN A 72 0.66 -23.32 -10.51
C GLN A 72 0.77 -22.42 -9.28
N ARG A 73 -0.12 -21.43 -9.13
CA ARG A 73 -0.03 -20.43 -8.07
C ARG A 73 -0.70 -20.82 -6.76
N VAL A 74 -1.75 -21.63 -6.82
CA VAL A 74 -2.58 -21.94 -5.64
C VAL A 74 -2.73 -23.45 -5.44
N ILE A 75 -3.23 -24.17 -6.44
CA ILE A 75 -3.65 -25.56 -6.24
C ILE A 75 -2.47 -26.49 -5.99
N MET A 76 -1.43 -26.45 -6.82
CA MET A 76 -0.27 -27.33 -6.67
C MET A 76 0.53 -27.04 -5.39
N PRO A 77 0.82 -25.78 -5.02
CA PRO A 77 1.44 -25.47 -3.73
C PRO A 77 0.67 -26.06 -2.54
N ILE A 78 -0.66 -25.86 -2.51
CA ILE A 78 -1.52 -26.37 -1.44
C ILE A 78 -1.58 -27.90 -1.46
N ALA A 79 -1.75 -28.52 -2.63
CA ALA A 79 -1.82 -29.97 -2.75
C ALA A 79 -0.50 -30.65 -2.36
N MET A 80 0.65 -30.01 -2.61
CA MET A 80 1.95 -30.48 -2.14
C MET A 80 2.10 -30.33 -0.62
N GLU A 81 1.59 -29.24 -0.02
CA GLU A 81 1.58 -29.05 1.43
C GLU A 81 0.65 -30.03 2.14
N PHE A 82 -0.52 -30.31 1.56
CA PHE A 82 -1.47 -31.31 2.05
C PHE A 82 -0.93 -32.75 1.96
N ALA A 83 -0.07 -33.03 0.97
CA ALA A 83 0.55 -34.33 0.74
C ALA A 83 -0.46 -35.50 0.71
N PRO A 84 -1.40 -35.52 -0.27
CA PRO A 84 -2.47 -36.52 -0.32
C PRO A 84 -1.92 -37.93 -0.53
N GLU A 85 -2.59 -38.93 0.05
CA GLU A 85 -2.28 -40.35 -0.15
C GLU A 85 -2.99 -40.97 -1.37
N LEU A 86 -4.03 -40.29 -1.85
CA LEU A 86 -4.85 -40.59 -3.02
C LEU A 86 -5.40 -39.30 -3.62
N VAL A 87 -5.41 -39.18 -4.94
CA VAL A 87 -6.06 -38.07 -5.66
C VAL A 87 -7.28 -38.60 -6.40
N ILE A 88 -8.43 -37.95 -6.21
CA ILE A 88 -9.67 -38.24 -6.95
C ILE A 88 -10.05 -37.00 -7.74
N ILE A 89 -10.20 -37.16 -9.05
CA ILE A 89 -10.57 -36.09 -9.98
C ILE A 89 -12.03 -36.29 -10.37
N SER A 90 -12.87 -35.35 -9.95
CA SER A 90 -14.23 -35.17 -10.46
C SER A 90 -14.14 -34.52 -11.85
N ALA A 91 -13.98 -35.35 -12.89
CA ALA A 91 -13.63 -34.95 -14.24
C ALA A 91 -14.88 -34.61 -15.06
N GLY A 92 -15.41 -33.40 -14.82
CA GLY A 92 -16.37 -32.74 -15.71
C GLY A 92 -15.65 -32.07 -16.88
N PHE A 93 -16.09 -32.39 -18.10
CA PHE A 93 -15.62 -31.80 -19.37
C PHE A 93 -16.54 -30.68 -19.87
N ASP A 94 -17.34 -30.11 -18.97
CA ASP A 94 -18.22 -28.96 -19.20
C ASP A 94 -17.47 -27.63 -19.26
N ALA A 95 -16.21 -27.56 -18.84
CA ALA A 95 -15.34 -26.39 -19.04
C ALA A 95 -14.59 -26.42 -20.39
N ALA A 96 -14.80 -27.46 -21.20
CA ALA A 96 -14.10 -27.62 -22.48
C ALA A 96 -14.56 -26.59 -23.53
N GLU A 97 -13.64 -26.21 -24.42
CA GLU A 97 -13.98 -25.41 -25.60
C GLU A 97 -15.08 -26.09 -26.43
N GLY A 98 -16.16 -25.36 -26.71
CA GLY A 98 -17.31 -25.87 -27.47
C GLY A 98 -18.48 -26.38 -26.62
N ASP A 99 -18.36 -26.39 -25.29
CA ASP A 99 -19.49 -26.64 -24.39
C ASP A 99 -20.36 -25.39 -24.23
N GLU A 100 -21.64 -25.50 -24.64
CA GLU A 100 -22.59 -24.37 -24.66
C GLU A 100 -23.01 -23.90 -23.25
N LEU A 101 -22.95 -24.79 -22.25
CA LEU A 101 -23.37 -24.47 -20.88
C LEU A 101 -22.23 -23.85 -20.09
N GLY A 102 -21.03 -24.42 -20.18
CA GLY A 102 -19.91 -23.94 -19.38
C GLY A 102 -19.25 -22.67 -19.91
N GLN A 103 -19.22 -22.51 -21.24
CA GLN A 103 -18.68 -21.34 -21.93
C GLN A 103 -17.23 -21.00 -21.54
N CYS A 104 -16.45 -22.00 -21.16
CA CYS A 104 -15.00 -21.90 -21.02
C CYS A 104 -14.31 -22.42 -22.29
N LEU A 105 -13.01 -22.18 -22.37
CA LEU A 105 -12.18 -22.44 -23.55
C LEU A 105 -11.01 -23.37 -23.21
N VAL A 106 -11.24 -24.33 -22.30
CA VAL A 106 -10.19 -25.30 -21.93
C VAL A 106 -10.04 -26.33 -23.05
N THR A 107 -8.84 -26.46 -23.58
CA THR A 107 -8.54 -27.40 -24.66
C THR A 107 -8.26 -28.80 -24.09
N PRO A 108 -8.31 -29.86 -24.92
CA PRO A 108 -7.87 -31.20 -24.51
C PRO A 108 -6.44 -31.22 -23.96
N ALA A 109 -5.54 -30.38 -24.50
CA ALA A 109 -4.18 -30.25 -24.00
C ALA A 109 -4.17 -29.61 -22.60
N GLY A 110 -5.00 -28.60 -22.32
CA GLY A 110 -5.20 -28.05 -20.99
C GLY A 110 -5.57 -29.11 -19.94
N TYR A 111 -6.54 -29.99 -20.26
CA TYR A 111 -6.90 -31.12 -19.39
C TYR A 111 -5.75 -32.10 -19.18
N ALA A 112 -4.96 -32.38 -20.22
CA ALA A 112 -3.80 -33.25 -20.13
C ALA A 112 -2.74 -32.68 -19.18
N HIS A 113 -2.42 -31.38 -19.29
CA HIS A 113 -1.46 -30.71 -18.39
C HIS A 113 -1.93 -30.70 -16.94
N MET A 114 -3.21 -30.39 -16.68
CA MET A 114 -3.78 -30.44 -15.33
C MET A 114 -3.69 -31.84 -14.71
N THR A 115 -4.05 -32.86 -15.48
CA THR A 115 -3.97 -34.28 -15.05
C THR A 115 -2.52 -34.68 -14.78
N HIS A 116 -1.59 -34.23 -15.63
CA HIS A 116 -0.17 -34.54 -15.49
C HIS A 116 0.41 -33.97 -14.20
N MET A 117 0.09 -32.71 -13.86
CA MET A 117 0.51 -32.09 -12.60
C MET A 117 -0.01 -32.85 -11.38
N LEU A 118 -1.28 -33.26 -11.38
CA LEU A 118 -1.89 -34.03 -10.28
C LEU A 118 -1.31 -35.45 -10.18
N SER A 119 -0.87 -36.05 -11.29
CA SER A 119 -0.24 -37.36 -11.31
C SER A 119 1.12 -37.39 -10.61
N GLY A 120 1.74 -36.23 -10.37
CA GLY A 120 2.94 -36.11 -9.53
C GLY A 120 2.69 -36.28 -8.03
N LEU A 121 1.43 -36.27 -7.58
CA LEU A 121 1.04 -36.39 -6.17
C LEU A 121 0.71 -37.85 -5.80
N ALA A 122 0.58 -38.15 -4.51
CA ALA A 122 0.13 -39.45 -3.99
C ALA A 122 0.90 -40.69 -4.52
N GLY A 123 2.15 -40.49 -4.98
CA GLY A 123 2.93 -41.54 -5.66
C GLY A 123 2.28 -42.05 -6.95
N GLY A 124 1.53 -41.21 -7.67
CA GLY A 124 0.83 -41.54 -8.91
C GLY A 124 -0.54 -42.19 -8.72
N LYS A 125 -1.04 -42.31 -7.48
CA LYS A 125 -2.38 -42.85 -7.21
C LYS A 125 -3.45 -41.80 -7.54
N VAL A 126 -3.87 -41.80 -8.80
CA VAL A 126 -4.92 -40.91 -9.32
C VAL A 126 -6.11 -41.73 -9.80
N VAL A 127 -7.31 -41.35 -9.36
CA VAL A 127 -8.59 -41.88 -9.84
C VAL A 127 -9.31 -40.76 -10.58
N VAL A 128 -9.73 -41.03 -11.81
CA VAL A 128 -10.52 -40.07 -12.61
C VAL A 128 -11.94 -40.61 -12.71
N ALA A 129 -12.90 -39.86 -12.18
CA ALA A 129 -14.32 -40.15 -12.25
C ALA A 129 -14.98 -39.21 -13.26
N LEU A 130 -15.59 -39.76 -14.30
CA LEU A 130 -16.29 -38.98 -15.32
C LEU A 130 -17.56 -38.33 -14.72
N GLU A 131 -17.76 -37.04 -14.98
CA GLU A 131 -18.90 -36.27 -14.50
C GLU A 131 -19.68 -35.61 -15.65
N GLY A 132 -19.81 -34.27 -15.62
CA GLY A 132 -20.52 -33.48 -16.63
C GLY A 132 -19.76 -33.30 -17.94
N GLY A 133 -20.45 -32.70 -18.91
CA GLY A 133 -19.99 -32.45 -20.27
C GLY A 133 -21.16 -32.62 -21.23
N TYR A 134 -21.39 -31.61 -22.08
CA TYR A 134 -22.60 -31.52 -22.90
C TYR A 134 -22.30 -31.49 -24.40
N ASN A 135 -21.03 -31.37 -24.77
CA ASN A 135 -20.55 -31.52 -26.13
C ASN A 135 -19.81 -32.86 -26.31
N LEU A 136 -20.38 -33.77 -27.12
CA LEU A 136 -19.84 -35.13 -27.31
C LEU A 136 -18.41 -35.17 -27.87
N ASP A 137 -18.09 -34.28 -28.81
CA ASP A 137 -16.76 -34.20 -29.41
C ASP A 137 -15.73 -33.69 -28.38
N SER A 138 -16.12 -32.68 -27.60
CA SER A 138 -15.28 -32.09 -26.56
C SER A 138 -15.00 -33.09 -25.44
N ILE A 139 -16.01 -33.86 -25.02
CA ILE A 139 -15.87 -34.96 -24.06
C ILE A 139 -14.92 -36.02 -24.61
N SER A 140 -15.14 -36.49 -25.83
CA SER A 140 -14.34 -37.54 -26.46
C SER A 140 -12.86 -37.16 -26.53
N ASN A 141 -12.56 -35.96 -27.03
CA ASN A 141 -11.20 -35.48 -27.18
C ASN A 141 -10.52 -35.22 -25.84
N SER A 142 -11.23 -34.61 -24.88
CA SER A 142 -10.68 -34.30 -23.55
C SER A 142 -10.46 -35.57 -22.72
N ALA A 143 -11.41 -36.51 -22.74
CA ALA A 143 -11.28 -37.80 -22.06
C ALA A 143 -10.13 -38.62 -22.64
N LEU A 144 -9.94 -38.60 -23.96
CA LEU A 144 -8.80 -39.23 -24.62
C LEU A 144 -7.48 -38.62 -24.15
N ALA A 145 -7.39 -37.29 -24.07
CA ALA A 145 -6.19 -36.58 -23.63
C ALA A 145 -5.83 -36.91 -22.16
N VAL A 146 -6.83 -36.92 -21.26
CA VAL A 146 -6.65 -37.35 -19.87
C VAL A 146 -6.18 -38.81 -19.79
N THR A 147 -6.80 -39.70 -20.56
CA THR A 147 -6.44 -41.13 -20.57
C THR A 147 -5.01 -41.35 -21.06
N ARG A 148 -4.56 -40.61 -22.07
CA ARG A 148 -3.16 -40.68 -22.56
C ARG A 148 -2.16 -40.36 -21.44
N VAL A 149 -2.45 -39.34 -20.63
CA VAL A 149 -1.60 -38.96 -19.49
C VAL A 149 -1.60 -40.04 -18.41
N LEU A 150 -2.75 -40.63 -18.09
CA LEU A 150 -2.82 -41.76 -17.14
C LEU A 150 -2.02 -42.98 -17.62
N LEU A 151 -1.91 -43.18 -18.94
CA LEU A 151 -1.07 -44.21 -19.56
C LEU A 151 0.43 -43.84 -19.59
N GLY A 152 0.81 -42.68 -19.04
CA GLY A 152 2.19 -42.22 -18.96
C GLY A 152 2.68 -41.46 -20.19
N GLN A 153 1.80 -41.06 -21.11
CA GLN A 153 2.18 -40.20 -22.24
C GLN A 153 2.35 -38.75 -21.76
N ALA A 154 3.31 -38.05 -22.35
CA ALA A 154 3.48 -36.62 -22.10
C ALA A 154 2.30 -35.84 -22.71
N PRO A 155 1.83 -34.76 -22.06
CA PRO A 155 0.83 -33.87 -22.64
C PRO A 155 1.39 -33.14 -23.87
N ASP A 156 0.50 -32.77 -24.79
CA ASP A 156 0.86 -32.00 -25.99
C ASP A 156 1.39 -30.60 -25.62
N GLU A 157 2.26 -30.03 -26.45
CA GLU A 157 2.82 -28.70 -26.22
C GLU A 157 1.74 -27.61 -26.34
N LEU A 158 1.66 -26.74 -25.33
CA LEU A 158 0.80 -25.56 -25.35
C LEU A 158 1.58 -24.36 -25.90
N PRO A 159 0.96 -23.51 -26.75
CA PRO A 159 1.60 -22.30 -27.25
C PRO A 159 1.86 -21.30 -26.12
N PRO A 160 2.76 -20.31 -26.33
CA PRO A 160 2.91 -19.19 -25.40
C PRO A 160 1.57 -18.51 -25.16
N MET A 161 1.17 -18.41 -23.89
CA MET A 161 -0.13 -17.90 -23.48
C MET A 161 -0.01 -17.04 -22.23
N VAL A 162 -0.97 -16.15 -22.03
CA VAL A 162 -1.04 -15.22 -20.90
C VAL A 162 -2.41 -15.37 -20.27
N ALA A 163 -2.45 -15.47 -18.94
CA ALA A 163 -3.71 -15.52 -18.20
C ALA A 163 -4.43 -14.16 -18.29
N SER A 164 -5.76 -14.20 -18.33
CA SER A 164 -6.64 -13.03 -18.34
C SER A 164 -6.51 -12.21 -17.05
N ALA A 165 -6.84 -10.92 -17.13
CA ALA A 165 -6.82 -10.04 -15.96
C ALA A 165 -7.77 -10.54 -14.87
N GLU A 166 -8.97 -10.94 -15.28
CA GLU A 166 -10.03 -11.49 -14.43
C GLU A 166 -9.57 -12.75 -13.70
N ALA A 167 -8.85 -13.65 -14.39
CA ALA A 167 -8.29 -14.84 -13.76
C ALA A 167 -7.18 -14.50 -12.77
N THR A 168 -6.26 -13.60 -13.12
CA THR A 168 -5.17 -13.21 -12.22
C THR A 168 -5.68 -12.52 -10.95
N GLU A 169 -6.69 -11.67 -11.06
CA GLU A 169 -7.35 -11.04 -9.91
C GLU A 169 -8.05 -12.08 -9.03
N THR A 170 -8.81 -13.00 -9.64
CA THR A 170 -9.49 -14.08 -8.92
C THR A 170 -8.48 -14.95 -8.17
N VAL A 171 -7.40 -15.36 -8.82
CA VAL A 171 -6.34 -16.19 -8.22
C VAL A 171 -5.64 -15.43 -7.08
N TRP A 172 -5.42 -14.12 -7.22
CA TRP A 172 -4.88 -13.30 -6.14
C TRP A 172 -5.81 -13.22 -4.93
N LEU A 173 -7.12 -13.00 -5.14
CA LEU A 173 -8.10 -12.97 -4.06
C LEU A 173 -8.19 -14.32 -3.34
N VAL A 174 -8.19 -15.42 -4.10
CA VAL A 174 -8.13 -16.78 -3.54
C VAL A 174 -6.84 -16.98 -2.75
N ALA A 175 -5.69 -16.58 -3.29
CA ALA A 175 -4.40 -16.68 -2.59
C ALA A 175 -4.40 -15.89 -1.28
N LYS A 176 -4.97 -14.68 -1.28
CA LYS A 176 -5.11 -13.84 -0.07
C LYS A 176 -5.96 -14.53 0.99
N GLN A 177 -7.08 -15.15 0.61
CA GLN A 177 -7.92 -15.88 1.56
C GLN A 177 -7.26 -17.16 2.07
N GLN A 178 -6.65 -17.94 1.18
CA GLN A 178 -6.03 -19.23 1.51
C GLN A 178 -4.69 -19.10 2.25
N SER A 179 -3.97 -17.99 2.09
CA SER A 179 -2.73 -17.68 2.84
C SER A 179 -2.93 -17.63 4.36
N ARG A 180 -4.19 -17.54 4.83
CA ARG A 180 -4.55 -17.61 6.24
C ARG A 180 -4.41 -19.04 6.81
N PHE A 181 -4.50 -20.05 5.95
CA PHE A 181 -4.51 -21.47 6.32
C PHE A 181 -3.26 -22.20 5.81
N TRP A 182 -2.79 -21.87 4.61
CA TRP A 182 -1.69 -22.57 3.93
C TRP A 182 -0.44 -21.71 3.84
N LYS A 183 0.73 -22.26 4.22
CA LYS A 183 2.00 -21.52 4.22
C LYS A 183 2.67 -21.47 2.86
N SER A 184 2.34 -22.41 1.98
CA SER A 184 2.85 -22.53 0.62
C SER A 184 2.34 -21.41 -0.32
N VAL A 185 1.30 -20.68 0.08
CA VAL A 185 0.67 -19.64 -0.75
C VAL A 185 1.20 -18.27 -0.37
N ASP A 186 1.96 -17.66 -1.27
CA ASP A 186 2.36 -16.26 -1.15
C ASP A 186 1.40 -15.34 -1.92
N ALA A 187 0.51 -14.66 -1.17
CA ALA A 187 -0.44 -13.72 -1.73
C ALA A 187 0.24 -12.51 -2.39
N ALA A 188 1.41 -12.08 -1.90
CA ALA A 188 2.13 -10.95 -2.49
C ALA A 188 2.74 -11.32 -3.85
N ALA A 189 3.14 -12.58 -4.03
CA ALA A 189 3.66 -13.08 -5.31
C ALA A 189 2.57 -13.23 -6.39
N CYS A 190 1.29 -13.25 -6.00
CA CYS A 190 0.14 -13.36 -6.88
C CYS A 190 -0.53 -12.02 -7.18
N GLU A 191 -0.05 -10.90 -6.62
CA GLU A 191 -0.64 -9.57 -6.85
C GLU A 191 -0.65 -9.24 -8.36
N PRO A 192 -1.83 -8.91 -8.94
CA PRO A 192 -1.94 -8.57 -10.35
C PRO A 192 -1.03 -7.38 -10.65
N ARG A 193 -0.24 -7.51 -11.71
CA ARG A 193 0.60 -6.42 -12.18
C ARG A 193 -0.15 -5.73 -13.30
N GLU A 194 -0.80 -4.62 -12.97
CA GLU A 194 -1.30 -3.72 -14.00
C GLU A 194 -0.11 -3.12 -14.75
N GLU A 195 -0.06 -3.35 -16.06
CA GLU A 195 0.74 -2.53 -16.96
C GLU A 195 0.05 -1.17 -17.03
N VAL A 196 0.48 -0.26 -16.16
CA VAL A 196 -0.02 1.10 -16.08
C VAL A 196 0.20 1.78 -17.45
N ASP A 197 -0.89 1.97 -18.21
CA ASP A 197 -0.85 2.63 -19.51
C ASP A 197 -0.25 4.04 -19.39
N LYS A 198 0.50 4.47 -20.41
CA LYS A 198 1.16 5.79 -20.48
C LYS A 198 0.21 7.00 -20.39
N ILE A 199 -1.10 6.77 -20.48
CA ILE A 199 -2.13 7.81 -20.42
C ILE A 199 -2.61 8.03 -18.98
N SER A 200 -2.31 7.12 -18.06
CA SER A 200 -2.76 7.21 -16.68
C SER A 200 -1.86 8.12 -15.83
N PHE A 201 -2.48 8.91 -14.95
CA PHE A 201 -1.79 9.69 -13.92
C PHE A 201 -1.99 9.00 -12.59
N SER A 202 -0.93 8.95 -11.79
CA SER A 202 -1.06 8.42 -10.43
C SER A 202 -1.85 9.40 -9.55
N ILE A 203 -2.65 8.89 -8.61
CA ILE A 203 -3.37 9.72 -7.63
C ILE A 203 -2.44 10.76 -6.96
N PRO A 204 -1.23 10.41 -6.49
CA PRO A 204 -0.30 11.38 -5.93
C PRO A 204 0.07 12.54 -6.88
N GLU A 205 0.17 12.31 -8.18
CA GLU A 205 0.46 13.38 -9.16
C GLU A 205 -0.70 14.35 -9.30
N ILE A 206 -1.94 13.83 -9.32
CA ILE A 206 -3.15 14.65 -9.35
C ILE A 206 -3.23 15.53 -8.08
N LEU A 207 -2.98 14.93 -6.92
CA LEU A 207 -3.00 15.66 -5.65
C LEU A 207 -1.90 16.74 -5.56
N LYS A 208 -0.71 16.46 -6.10
CA LYS A 208 0.39 17.44 -6.20
C LYS A 208 0.00 18.64 -7.05
N ALA A 209 -0.55 18.40 -8.24
CA ALA A 209 -0.95 19.46 -9.16
C ALA A 209 -2.03 20.36 -8.53
N HIS A 210 -3.06 19.76 -7.91
CA HIS A 210 -4.09 20.50 -7.19
C HIS A 210 -3.50 21.36 -6.06
N ARG A 211 -2.59 20.79 -5.25
CA ARG A 211 -1.95 21.50 -4.14
C ARG A 211 -1.08 22.66 -4.62
N GLN A 212 -0.24 22.44 -5.64
CA GLN A 212 0.60 23.48 -6.23
C GLN A 212 -0.25 24.65 -6.72
N TYR A 213 -1.35 24.36 -7.42
CA TYR A 213 -2.30 25.37 -7.87
C TYR A 213 -2.94 26.13 -6.70
N TYR A 214 -3.37 25.44 -5.65
CA TYR A 214 -3.96 26.06 -4.46
C TYR A 214 -2.98 26.99 -3.72
N LEU A 215 -1.73 26.54 -3.49
CA LEU A 215 -0.71 27.33 -2.80
C LEU A 215 -0.30 28.57 -3.60
N TYR A 216 -0.19 28.44 -4.93
CA TYR A 216 0.10 29.58 -5.79
C TYR A 216 -1.05 30.60 -5.82
N THR A 217 -2.29 30.14 -6.00
CA THR A 217 -3.45 31.05 -6.14
C THR A 217 -3.86 31.73 -4.85
N THR A 218 -3.70 31.05 -3.70
CA THR A 218 -4.20 31.55 -2.40
C THR A 218 -3.11 32.28 -1.61
N HIS A 219 -1.85 31.82 -1.72
CA HIS A 219 -0.74 32.29 -0.87
C HIS A 219 0.47 32.79 -1.68
N GLU A 220 0.34 32.92 -3.01
CA GLU A 220 1.40 33.39 -3.93
C GLU A 220 2.71 32.60 -3.81
N MET A 221 2.64 31.35 -3.35
CA MET A 221 3.81 30.51 -3.17
C MET A 221 4.34 30.02 -4.52
N MET A 222 5.66 30.04 -4.66
CA MET A 222 6.38 29.68 -5.87
C MET A 222 7.12 28.35 -5.68
N GLN A 223 7.29 27.60 -6.76
CA GLN A 223 8.08 26.38 -6.74
C GLN A 223 9.57 26.70 -6.65
N ILE A 224 10.30 25.99 -5.78
CA ILE A 224 11.76 26.03 -5.74
C ILE A 224 12.32 25.05 -6.77
N PRO A 225 13.15 25.50 -7.73
CA PRO A 225 13.78 24.60 -8.70
C PRO A 225 14.92 23.78 -8.06
N LEU A 226 14.94 22.48 -8.31
CA LEU A 226 16.02 21.59 -7.90
C LEU A 226 17.02 21.46 -9.06
N MET A 227 18.30 21.75 -8.81
CA MET A 227 19.33 21.72 -9.86
C MET A 227 19.62 20.32 -10.42
N ASN A 228 19.30 19.26 -9.68
CA ASN A 228 19.56 17.88 -10.10
C ASN A 228 18.34 17.32 -10.84
N GLU A 229 18.52 16.93 -12.11
CA GLU A 229 17.47 16.34 -12.96
C GLU A 229 16.83 15.08 -12.34
N ALA A 230 17.61 14.28 -11.60
CA ALA A 230 17.11 13.11 -10.87
C ALA A 230 16.24 13.48 -9.65
N LEU A 231 16.49 14.63 -9.02
CA LEU A 231 15.66 15.13 -7.93
C LEU A 231 14.44 15.87 -8.47
N GLU A 232 14.60 16.67 -9.53
CA GLU A 232 13.52 17.39 -10.18
C GLU A 232 12.49 16.42 -10.75
N SER A 233 12.90 15.38 -11.49
CA SER A 233 11.97 14.36 -11.98
C SER A 233 11.14 13.68 -10.88
N ARG A 234 11.70 13.51 -9.67
CA ARG A 234 11.04 12.83 -8.54
C ARG A 234 10.25 13.75 -7.61
N PHE A 235 10.74 14.98 -7.38
CA PHE A 235 10.23 15.95 -6.40
C PHE A 235 9.70 17.25 -7.02
N SER A 236 9.63 17.37 -8.35
CA SER A 236 9.02 18.53 -9.03
C SER A 236 7.62 18.83 -8.48
N GLY A 237 7.38 20.12 -8.21
CA GLY A 237 6.13 20.64 -7.64
C GLY A 237 5.90 20.33 -6.16
N GLN A 238 6.86 19.73 -5.43
CA GLN A 238 6.69 19.34 -4.03
C GLN A 238 7.36 20.27 -3.02
N VAL A 239 8.19 21.21 -3.51
CA VAL A 239 8.88 22.19 -2.69
C VAL A 239 8.39 23.57 -3.10
N MET A 240 7.64 24.21 -2.21
CA MET A 240 7.04 25.51 -2.43
C MET A 240 7.56 26.49 -1.38
N SER A 241 7.77 27.75 -1.76
CA SER A 241 8.16 28.81 -0.83
C SER A 241 7.38 30.09 -1.05
N THR A 242 7.26 30.89 0.00
CA THR A 242 6.80 32.28 -0.10
C THR A 242 7.87 33.15 -0.79
N PRO A 243 7.47 34.23 -1.47
CA PRO A 243 8.40 35.08 -2.23
C PRO A 243 9.39 35.86 -1.35
N ASP A 244 9.05 36.08 -0.09
CA ASP A 244 9.82 36.83 0.91
C ASP A 244 10.91 36.00 1.62
N LEU A 245 11.18 34.77 1.16
CA LEU A 245 12.04 33.80 1.85
C LEU A 245 13.45 34.32 2.17
N LEU A 246 14.06 35.09 1.27
CA LEU A 246 15.44 35.55 1.42
C LEU A 246 15.57 36.79 2.31
N GLU A 247 14.53 37.63 2.34
CA GLU A 247 14.50 38.92 3.03
C GLU A 247 13.92 38.83 4.45
N ASN A 248 13.06 37.84 4.70
CA ASN A 248 12.37 37.70 5.98
C ASN A 248 13.31 37.16 7.08
N ASN A 249 13.15 37.71 8.28
CA ASN A 249 13.97 37.37 9.44
C ASN A 249 13.57 36.02 10.07
N THR A 250 12.30 35.61 9.89
CA THR A 250 11.75 34.38 10.45
C THR A 250 11.31 33.44 9.32
N ILE A 251 11.88 32.22 9.29
CA ILE A 251 11.54 31.18 8.31
C ILE A 251 10.98 29.95 9.03
N VAL A 252 9.85 29.44 8.52
CA VAL A 252 9.26 28.15 8.91
C VAL A 252 9.58 27.12 7.84
N LEU A 253 10.34 26.10 8.18
CA LEU A 253 10.56 24.92 7.36
C LEU A 253 9.58 23.84 7.79
N PHE A 254 8.55 23.60 6.96
CA PHE A 254 7.52 22.60 7.21
C PHE A 254 7.74 21.39 6.30
N VAL A 255 8.08 20.26 6.91
CA VAL A 255 8.38 19.01 6.21
C VAL A 255 7.34 17.97 6.59
N HIS A 256 6.55 17.55 5.61
CA HIS A 256 5.41 16.67 5.83
C HIS A 256 5.20 15.71 4.65
N GLU A 257 4.20 14.85 4.77
CA GLU A 257 3.71 14.00 3.69
C GLU A 257 2.31 14.44 3.26
N PHE A 258 1.79 13.85 2.18
CA PHE A 258 0.39 14.00 1.82
C PHE A 258 -0.51 13.64 3.00
N GLY A 259 -1.56 14.43 3.18
CA GLY A 259 -2.61 14.09 4.11
C GLY A 259 -3.35 12.82 3.70
N ASN A 260 -4.47 12.53 4.36
CA ASN A 260 -5.17 11.27 4.15
C ASN A 260 -6.21 11.39 3.04
N LEU A 261 -6.16 10.49 2.07
CA LEU A 261 -7.18 10.35 1.05
C LEU A 261 -8.20 9.33 1.53
N ARG A 262 -9.42 9.80 1.81
CA ARG A 262 -10.53 8.91 2.13
C ARG A 262 -11.25 8.56 0.86
N MET A 263 -11.29 7.26 0.56
CA MET A 263 -12.03 6.71 -0.58
C MET A 263 -13.14 5.82 -0.04
N GLU A 264 -14.34 6.05 -0.55
CA GLU A 264 -15.47 5.14 -0.37
C GLU A 264 -15.62 4.34 -1.66
N LEU A 265 -15.95 3.05 -1.56
CA LEU A 265 -16.15 2.19 -2.72
C LEU A 265 -17.64 2.14 -3.07
N GLU A 266 -17.96 2.05 -4.36
CA GLU A 266 -19.36 1.94 -4.82
C GLU A 266 -19.96 0.58 -4.46
N SER A 267 -19.14 -0.48 -4.42
CA SER A 267 -19.52 -1.83 -3.97
C SER A 267 -18.32 -2.56 -3.37
N SER A 268 -18.53 -3.56 -2.52
CA SER A 268 -17.45 -4.46 -2.06
C SER A 268 -16.96 -5.40 -3.16
N ALA A 269 -17.75 -5.61 -4.21
CA ALA A 269 -17.44 -6.52 -5.31
C ALA A 269 -16.71 -5.84 -6.48
N ARG A 270 -16.80 -4.50 -6.59
CA ARG A 270 -16.12 -3.72 -7.62
C ARG A 270 -15.22 -2.70 -6.94
N CYS A 271 -13.94 -2.65 -7.31
CA CYS A 271 -12.98 -1.69 -6.77
C CYS A 271 -13.20 -0.24 -7.28
N ASP A 272 -14.41 0.07 -7.75
CA ASP A 272 -14.77 1.39 -8.26
C ASP A 272 -14.94 2.38 -7.11
N VAL A 273 -14.28 3.55 -7.25
CA VAL A 273 -14.28 4.59 -6.21
C VAL A 273 -15.53 5.45 -6.32
N HIS A 274 -16.24 5.58 -5.21
CA HIS A 274 -17.33 6.52 -5.03
C HIS A 274 -16.79 7.97 -5.02
N LEU A 275 -16.70 8.60 -6.19
CA LEU A 275 -16.05 9.91 -6.36
C LEU A 275 -16.62 11.03 -5.50
N HIS A 276 -17.94 11.10 -5.29
CA HIS A 276 -18.55 12.24 -4.56
C HIS A 276 -18.32 12.21 -3.04
N ASN A 277 -18.14 11.03 -2.44
CA ASN A 277 -17.88 10.88 -1.01
C ASN A 277 -16.39 10.70 -0.69
N SER A 278 -15.55 10.62 -1.72
CA SER A 278 -14.11 10.52 -1.58
C SER A 278 -13.49 11.90 -1.49
N TYR A 279 -12.71 12.18 -0.44
CA TYR A 279 -12.12 13.50 -0.21
C TYR A 279 -10.69 13.43 0.33
N LEU A 280 -9.90 14.43 -0.04
CA LEU A 280 -8.55 14.65 0.47
C LEU A 280 -8.61 15.52 1.74
N ILE A 281 -8.04 15.02 2.83
CA ILE A 281 -7.82 15.79 4.05
C ILE A 281 -6.41 16.40 3.99
N ASP A 282 -6.30 17.67 3.61
CA ASP A 282 -5.02 18.39 3.58
C ASP A 282 -4.81 19.24 4.84
N LEU A 283 -3.91 18.76 5.70
CA LEU A 283 -3.63 19.34 7.02
C LEU A 283 -2.69 20.53 6.98
N SER A 284 -1.92 20.68 5.91
CA SER A 284 -0.99 21.80 5.82
C SER A 284 -1.72 23.13 5.67
N LYS A 285 -2.99 23.14 5.24
CA LYS A 285 -3.75 24.37 5.05
C LYS A 285 -3.78 25.22 6.31
N GLU A 286 -4.07 24.60 7.46
CA GLU A 286 -4.09 25.32 8.74
C GLU A 286 -2.70 25.86 9.14
N MET A 287 -1.63 25.14 8.78
CA MET A 287 -0.25 25.58 9.02
C MET A 287 0.10 26.77 8.12
N VAL A 288 -0.18 26.68 6.82
CA VAL A 288 0.12 27.71 5.83
C VAL A 288 -0.65 28.98 6.17
N GLU A 289 -1.96 28.88 6.45
CA GLU A 289 -2.80 30.02 6.85
C GLU A 289 -2.27 30.71 8.11
N TRP A 290 -1.83 29.93 9.10
CA TRP A 290 -1.24 30.48 10.32
C TRP A 290 0.07 31.22 10.05
N VAL A 291 0.98 30.62 9.27
CA VAL A 291 2.28 31.21 8.94
C VAL A 291 2.13 32.49 8.15
N THR A 292 1.24 32.50 7.15
CA THR A 292 0.93 33.69 6.36
C THR A 292 0.30 34.79 7.22
N LYS A 293 -0.55 34.43 8.20
CA LYS A 293 -1.17 35.41 9.10
C LYS A 293 -0.17 36.09 10.04
N GLU A 294 0.84 35.36 10.52
CA GLU A 294 1.91 35.92 11.37
C GLU A 294 3.00 36.63 10.54
N GLY A 295 2.97 36.51 9.20
CA GLY A 295 3.91 37.17 8.29
C GLY A 295 5.31 36.54 8.30
N TYR A 296 5.43 35.24 8.60
CA TYR A 296 6.71 34.53 8.47
C TYR A 296 6.86 33.94 7.07
N ALA A 297 8.11 33.76 6.61
CA ALA A 297 8.37 33.06 5.37
C ALA A 297 8.20 31.55 5.56
N LEU A 298 7.57 30.88 4.59
CA LEU A 298 7.30 29.44 4.63
C LEU A 298 8.08 28.71 3.53
N VAL A 299 8.71 27.60 3.91
CA VAL A 299 9.19 26.56 2.99
C VAL A 299 8.38 25.30 3.27
N ASP A 300 7.46 24.99 2.37
CA ASP A 300 6.61 23.81 2.40
C ASP A 300 7.25 22.69 1.59
N MET A 301 7.52 21.56 2.24
CA MET A 301 8.16 20.40 1.63
C MET A 301 7.32 19.15 1.82
N ASN A 302 6.85 18.60 0.71
CA ASN A 302 6.16 17.32 0.70
C ASN A 302 7.12 16.20 0.26
N LEU A 303 7.35 15.21 1.11
CA LEU A 303 8.37 14.17 0.88
C LEU A 303 7.87 12.94 0.10
N PHE A 304 6.66 12.96 -0.46
CA PHE A 304 6.11 11.80 -1.16
C PHE A 304 6.63 11.72 -2.61
N PRO A 305 7.57 10.81 -2.96
CA PRO A 305 8.17 10.78 -4.29
C PRO A 305 7.14 10.42 -5.37
N LYS A 306 7.37 10.85 -6.61
CA LYS A 306 6.63 10.28 -7.75
C LYS A 306 6.95 8.76 -7.88
N PRO A 307 5.96 7.93 -8.24
CA PRO A 307 6.21 6.51 -8.47
C PRO A 307 7.26 6.33 -9.57
N VAL A 308 8.19 5.41 -9.36
CA VAL A 308 9.23 5.12 -10.36
C VAL A 308 8.60 4.25 -11.45
N GLU A 309 8.72 4.63 -12.72
CA GLU A 309 8.41 3.74 -13.84
C GLU A 309 9.18 2.44 -13.67
N LYS A 310 8.47 1.33 -13.40
CA LYS A 310 9.05 0.10 -12.86
C LYS A 310 9.83 -0.73 -13.90
N GLN A 311 10.62 -0.11 -14.79
CA GLN A 311 11.43 -0.88 -15.74
C GLN A 311 12.62 -1.61 -15.09
N ASN A 312 12.99 -1.35 -13.82
CA ASN A 312 14.10 -2.06 -13.15
C ASN A 312 13.94 -2.16 -11.62
N VAL A 313 12.90 -2.85 -11.13
CA VAL A 313 12.61 -2.94 -9.69
C VAL A 313 12.96 -4.31 -9.13
N THR A 314 14.25 -4.53 -8.85
CA THR A 314 14.69 -5.55 -7.87
C THR A 314 15.56 -4.97 -6.76
N ARG A 315 15.80 -3.64 -6.70
CA ARG A 315 16.72 -3.05 -5.69
C ARG A 315 16.30 -1.73 -5.00
N ASN A 316 15.23 -1.05 -5.42
CA ASN A 316 15.11 0.40 -5.14
C ASN A 316 14.25 0.86 -3.94
N ARG A 317 13.70 -0.03 -3.10
CA ARG A 317 12.95 0.43 -1.91
C ARG A 317 13.83 1.20 -0.90
N GLN A 318 15.12 0.84 -0.79
CA GLN A 318 16.08 1.54 0.09
C GLN A 318 16.44 2.96 -0.40
N ASN A 319 16.30 3.25 -1.70
CA ASN A 319 16.67 4.54 -2.30
C ASN A 319 15.61 5.65 -2.14
N ILE A 320 14.43 5.33 -1.63
CA ILE A 320 13.34 6.32 -1.44
C ILE A 320 13.69 7.29 -0.29
N ASP A 321 14.15 6.76 0.83
CA ASP A 321 14.55 7.57 1.99
C ASP A 321 15.80 8.42 1.74
N GLU A 322 16.69 8.00 0.84
CA GLU A 322 17.90 8.77 0.56
C GLU A 322 17.62 10.03 -0.23
N SER A 323 16.77 9.96 -1.27
CA SER A 323 16.50 11.13 -2.10
C SER A 323 15.78 12.26 -1.35
N ALA A 324 14.89 11.93 -0.40
CA ALA A 324 14.25 12.93 0.46
C ALA A 324 15.28 13.73 1.32
N LYS A 325 16.35 13.06 1.78
CA LYS A 325 17.42 13.69 2.56
C LYS A 325 18.23 14.67 1.71
N ASP A 326 18.47 14.31 0.45
CA ASP A 326 19.30 15.12 -0.44
C ASP A 326 18.56 16.41 -0.85
N VAL A 327 17.23 16.34 -1.05
CA VAL A 327 16.40 17.54 -1.29
C VAL A 327 16.44 18.49 -0.09
N LEU A 328 16.29 17.98 1.14
CA LEU A 328 16.39 18.81 2.35
C LEU A 328 17.77 19.44 2.52
N THR A 329 18.83 18.68 2.25
CA THR A 329 20.20 19.18 2.32
C THR A 329 20.42 20.29 1.29
N TYR A 330 19.91 20.11 0.07
CA TYR A 330 19.98 21.12 -0.99
C TYR A 330 19.26 22.43 -0.61
N ILE A 331 18.05 22.36 -0.06
CA ILE A 331 17.28 23.53 0.37
C ILE A 331 17.96 24.24 1.53
N TRP A 332 18.50 23.47 2.48
CA TRP A 332 19.23 24.04 3.60
C TRP A 332 20.47 24.80 3.12
N ASP A 333 21.32 24.17 2.30
CA ASP A 333 22.60 24.74 1.89
C ASP A 333 22.42 25.94 0.94
N ASN A 334 21.43 25.90 0.03
CA ASN A 334 21.26 26.92 -1.02
C ASN A 334 20.25 28.03 -0.70
N LEU A 335 19.30 27.81 0.21
CA LEU A 335 18.27 28.80 0.53
C LEU A 335 18.36 29.26 1.99
N ILE A 336 18.19 28.33 2.93
CA ILE A 336 18.04 28.68 4.36
C ILE A 336 19.38 29.16 4.96
N GLN A 337 20.50 28.57 4.56
CA GLN A 337 21.81 28.98 5.04
C GLN A 337 22.22 30.35 4.48
N LEU A 338 21.84 30.65 3.23
CA LEU A 338 22.15 31.91 2.56
C LEU A 338 21.18 33.06 2.88
N SER A 339 20.00 32.78 3.42
CA SER A 339 19.04 33.82 3.79
C SER A 339 19.51 34.67 4.98
N ASP A 340 18.96 35.88 5.08
CA ASP A 340 19.22 36.80 6.20
C ASP A 340 18.50 36.41 7.50
N ALA A 341 17.75 35.31 7.48
CA ALA A 341 16.97 34.84 8.62
C ALA A 341 17.83 34.53 9.85
N SER A 342 17.52 35.20 10.96
CA SER A 342 18.13 34.94 12.27
C SER A 342 17.35 33.90 13.09
N ARG A 343 16.11 33.60 12.69
CA ARG A 343 15.18 32.73 13.41
C ARG A 343 14.56 31.70 12.46
N VAL A 344 15.03 30.47 12.53
CA VAL A 344 14.45 29.35 11.76
C VAL A 344 13.65 28.43 12.69
N ILE A 345 12.44 28.09 12.28
CA ILE A 345 11.55 27.12 12.91
C ILE A 345 11.50 25.90 12.01
N VAL A 346 11.79 24.72 12.54
CA VAL A 346 11.73 23.48 11.79
C VAL A 346 10.65 22.58 12.36
N LEU A 347 9.74 22.14 11.51
CA LEU A 347 8.62 21.28 11.89
C LEU A 347 8.58 20.06 10.97
N GLY A 348 8.77 18.87 11.55
CA GLY A 348 8.59 17.59 10.88
C GLY A 348 7.29 16.93 11.30
N HIS A 349 6.54 16.40 10.33
CA HIS A 349 5.34 15.60 10.57
C HIS A 349 5.50 14.18 10.00
N GLY A 350 5.14 13.15 10.78
CA GLY A 350 5.16 11.75 10.36
C GLY A 350 6.56 11.32 9.88
N PRO A 351 6.68 10.70 8.69
CA PRO A 351 7.97 10.31 8.09
C PRO A 351 8.92 11.49 7.84
N GLY A 352 8.41 12.72 7.71
CA GLY A 352 9.22 13.94 7.63
C GLY A 352 10.12 14.17 8.85
N CYS A 353 9.74 13.65 10.03
CA CYS A 353 10.55 13.74 11.24
C CYS A 353 11.92 13.08 11.08
N ARG A 354 12.00 11.97 10.34
CA ARG A 354 13.25 11.25 10.09
C ARG A 354 14.19 12.08 9.22
N ALA A 355 13.66 12.62 8.13
CA ALA A 355 14.42 13.40 7.16
C ALA A 355 14.99 14.68 7.81
N VAL A 356 14.17 15.35 8.63
CA VAL A 356 14.56 16.54 9.41
C VAL A 356 15.61 16.22 10.48
N THR A 357 15.52 15.07 11.15
CA THR A 357 16.52 14.65 12.16
C THR A 357 17.88 14.34 11.52
N GLU A 358 17.87 13.75 10.34
CA GLU A 358 19.09 13.46 9.59
C GLU A 358 19.75 14.76 9.10
N LEU A 359 18.97 15.75 8.66
CA LEU A 359 19.47 17.09 8.33
C LEU A 359 20.23 17.71 9.52
N LEU A 360 19.68 17.57 10.73
CA LEU A 360 20.33 18.03 11.95
C LEU A 360 21.67 17.30 12.21
N THR A 361 21.78 16.04 11.82
CA THR A 361 23.04 15.29 11.94
C THR A 361 24.07 15.70 10.87
N ARG A 362 23.64 15.90 9.62
CA ARG A 362 24.51 16.30 8.49
C ARG A 362 24.98 17.76 8.55
N ARG A 363 24.18 18.66 9.14
CA ARG A 363 24.40 20.13 9.17
C ARG A 363 24.25 20.72 10.58
N ALA A 364 24.74 20.01 11.58
CA ALA A 364 24.66 20.37 13.00
C ALA A 364 25.02 21.83 13.30
N VAL A 365 26.18 22.31 12.84
CA VAL A 365 26.70 23.64 13.18
C VAL A 365 25.82 24.76 12.63
N GLY A 366 25.39 24.65 11.37
CA GLY A 366 24.52 25.63 10.73
C GLY A 366 23.14 25.68 11.39
N MET A 367 22.57 24.51 11.67
CA MET A 367 21.27 24.42 12.32
C MET A 367 21.29 24.96 13.74
N MET A 368 22.30 24.65 14.55
CA MET A 368 22.39 25.15 15.93
C MET A 368 22.47 26.68 16.01
N LYS A 369 23.02 27.35 14.98
CA LYS A 369 23.15 28.81 14.93
C LYS A 369 21.83 29.50 14.58
N LYS A 370 21.13 29.02 13.54
CA LYS A 370 19.91 29.67 12.99
C LYS A 370 18.61 29.13 13.55
N VAL A 371 18.53 27.84 13.87
CA VAL A 371 17.29 27.20 14.33
C VAL A 371 17.03 27.54 15.80
N LYS A 372 15.84 28.06 16.09
CA LYS A 372 15.40 28.39 17.46
C LYS A 372 14.41 27.39 18.01
N VAL A 373 13.58 26.83 17.15
CA VAL A 373 12.52 25.89 17.52
C VAL A 373 12.55 24.69 16.58
N PHE A 374 12.50 23.50 17.15
CA PHE A 374 12.49 22.25 16.42
C PHE A 374 11.35 21.36 16.93
N ILE A 375 10.36 21.09 16.09
CA ILE A 375 9.14 20.38 16.46
C ILE A 375 9.03 19.10 15.64
N GLN A 376 8.75 17.99 16.30
CA GLN A 376 8.42 16.72 15.67
C GLN A 376 7.00 16.29 16.09
N VAL A 377 6.12 16.11 15.11
CA VAL A 377 4.78 15.55 15.31
C VAL A 377 4.81 14.11 14.81
N VAL A 378 4.76 13.16 15.74
CA VAL A 378 5.03 11.73 15.48
C VAL A 378 3.73 10.94 15.67
N GLY A 379 3.32 10.18 14.64
CA GLY A 379 2.12 9.35 14.68
C GLY A 379 2.31 8.05 15.48
N LEU A 380 1.24 7.26 15.66
CA LEU A 380 1.26 6.01 16.44
C LEU A 380 2.27 4.96 15.95
N GLN A 381 2.57 4.96 14.65
CA GLN A 381 3.43 3.97 13.98
C GLN A 381 4.89 4.43 13.84
N ASP A 382 5.17 5.72 14.08
CA ASP A 382 6.48 6.31 13.86
C ASP A 382 7.25 6.40 15.19
N SER A 383 8.54 6.05 15.20
CA SER A 383 9.39 6.32 16.37
C SER A 383 10.04 7.70 16.24
N PRO A 384 10.17 8.52 17.30
CA PRO A 384 10.93 9.75 17.22
C PRO A 384 12.40 9.44 16.95
N HIS A 385 12.97 10.17 16.02
CA HIS A 385 14.36 9.97 15.64
C HIS A 385 15.22 10.93 16.46
N THR A 386 16.20 10.39 17.17
CA THR A 386 17.23 11.21 17.82
C THR A 386 18.41 11.38 16.88
N PRO A 387 18.97 12.60 16.77
CA PRO A 387 20.21 12.82 16.06
C PRO A 387 21.42 12.17 16.78
N GLY A 388 22.51 11.98 16.04
CA GLY A 388 23.71 11.21 16.44
C GLY A 388 24.49 11.71 17.68
N ASN A 389 25.50 10.93 18.08
CA ASN A 389 26.15 10.87 19.40
C ASN A 389 26.94 12.11 19.91
N SER A 390 26.89 13.31 19.32
CA SER A 390 27.61 14.47 19.87
C SER A 390 26.93 15.02 21.13
N GLU A 391 27.70 15.42 22.15
CA GLU A 391 27.16 15.92 23.42
C GLU A 391 26.53 17.32 23.31
N ASP A 392 27.13 18.20 22.50
CA ASP A 392 26.62 19.56 22.25
C ASP A 392 25.24 19.54 21.60
N LEU A 393 25.07 18.65 20.61
CA LEU A 393 23.81 18.53 19.86
C LEU A 393 22.71 17.92 20.73
N ARG A 394 23.06 16.98 21.61
CA ARG A 394 22.14 16.46 22.63
C ARG A 394 21.67 17.55 23.59
N THR A 395 22.57 18.44 24.01
CA THR A 395 22.24 19.56 24.90
C THR A 395 21.35 20.58 24.18
N TRP A 396 21.65 20.88 22.92
CA TRP A 396 20.83 21.78 22.10
C TRP A 396 19.43 21.21 21.82
N CYS A 397 19.31 19.94 21.44
CA CYS A 397 18.02 19.28 21.29
C CYS A 397 17.22 19.34 22.60
N LYS A 398 17.87 19.09 23.74
CA LYS A 398 17.24 19.23 25.06
C LYS A 398 16.79 20.64 25.43
N GLN A 399 17.17 21.68 24.70
CA GLN A 399 16.71 23.04 24.98
C GLN A 399 15.68 23.53 23.96
N ASN A 400 15.78 23.05 22.72
CA ASN A 400 15.06 23.62 21.57
C ASN A 400 14.14 22.62 20.84
N SER A 401 14.16 21.33 21.20
CA SER A 401 13.29 20.32 20.57
C SER A 401 12.05 19.97 21.39
N VAL A 402 10.92 19.81 20.69
CA VAL A 402 9.65 19.32 21.23
C VAL A 402 9.15 18.16 20.40
N ILE A 403 8.68 17.11 21.07
CA ILE A 403 7.99 15.99 20.43
C ILE A 403 6.53 16.01 20.85
N MET A 404 5.64 15.89 19.87
CA MET A 404 4.21 15.72 20.07
C MET A 404 3.81 14.34 19.58
N SER A 405 3.11 13.58 20.41
CA SER A 405 2.74 12.20 20.10
C SER A 405 1.41 11.83 20.76
N PRO A 406 0.68 10.83 20.21
CA PRO A 406 -0.53 10.32 20.84
C PRO A 406 -0.26 9.82 22.26
N ALA A 407 -1.20 10.02 23.18
CA ALA A 407 -1.10 9.51 24.56
C ALA A 407 -0.97 7.96 24.60
N THR A 408 -1.54 7.28 23.60
CA THR A 408 -1.49 5.82 23.42
C THR A 408 -0.19 5.30 22.78
N HIS A 409 0.75 6.19 22.43
CA HIS A 409 1.97 5.81 21.76
C HIS A 409 2.84 4.88 22.65
N PRO A 410 3.50 3.83 22.10
CA PRO A 410 4.38 2.92 22.85
C PRO A 410 5.49 3.59 23.66
N MET A 411 5.81 4.85 23.37
CA MET A 411 6.76 5.67 24.12
C MET A 411 6.29 6.01 25.54
N HIS A 412 4.97 6.10 25.74
CA HIS A 412 4.37 6.42 27.03
C HIS A 412 4.06 5.16 27.86
N LEU A 413 3.88 4.02 27.18
CA LEU A 413 3.47 2.75 27.79
C LEU A 413 4.65 1.84 28.20
N GLY A 414 5.84 2.01 27.60
CA GLY A 414 6.98 1.11 27.79
C GLY A 414 7.87 1.42 29.01
N LYS A 415 7.87 0.50 29.99
CA LYS A 415 8.84 0.44 31.12
C LYS A 415 10.30 0.16 30.71
N ASP A 416 10.64 -0.04 29.42
CA ASP A 416 11.95 -0.60 29.01
C ASP A 416 12.80 0.21 28.00
N LYS A 417 12.50 1.49 27.71
CA LYS A 417 13.46 2.37 26.98
C LYS A 417 13.62 3.77 27.61
N PRO A 418 14.13 3.88 28.85
CA PRO A 418 14.44 5.16 29.49
C PRO A 418 15.50 6.01 28.75
N GLY A 419 16.09 5.51 27.66
CA GLY A 419 17.10 6.21 26.86
C GLY A 419 16.57 7.18 25.80
N VAL A 420 15.32 7.04 25.31
CA VAL A 420 14.76 7.91 24.25
C VAL A 420 14.14 9.18 24.85
N LEU A 421 13.46 9.04 25.99
CA LEU A 421 12.93 10.17 26.78
C LEU A 421 14.03 11.04 27.39
N LYS A 422 15.15 10.44 27.83
CA LYS A 422 16.30 11.18 28.39
C LYS A 422 17.05 12.05 27.37
N LYS A 423 16.76 11.93 26.08
CA LYS A 423 17.46 12.62 24.98
C LYS A 423 16.71 13.83 24.41
N HIS A 424 15.40 13.96 24.68
CA HIS A 424 14.57 15.07 24.20
C HIS A 424 14.13 15.98 25.35
N SER A 425 13.83 17.26 25.07
CA SER A 425 13.52 18.23 26.14
C SER A 425 12.16 18.02 26.77
N ARG A 426 11.13 17.87 25.94
CA ARG A 426 9.72 17.88 26.32
C ARG A 426 8.92 17.04 25.32
N VAL A 427 8.12 16.13 25.86
CA VAL A 427 7.17 15.33 25.10
C VAL A 427 5.77 15.76 25.53
N PHE A 428 4.95 16.24 24.60
CA PHE A 428 3.55 16.57 24.86
C PHE A 428 2.67 15.40 24.38
N PRO A 429 1.98 14.69 25.30
CA PRO A 429 0.97 13.73 24.93
C PRO A 429 -0.28 14.46 24.44
N ILE A 430 -0.79 14.09 23.27
CA ILE A 430 -2.07 14.59 22.72
C ILE A 430 -3.06 13.43 22.73
N ASP A 431 -4.27 13.68 23.19
CA ASP A 431 -5.35 12.69 23.24
C ASP A 431 -6.00 12.51 21.85
N GLU A 432 -5.22 12.04 20.86
CA GLU A 432 -5.72 11.69 19.53
C GLU A 432 -4.82 10.61 18.89
N PRO A 433 -5.34 9.39 18.62
CA PRO A 433 -4.55 8.32 18.04
C PRO A 433 -4.32 8.46 16.53
N HIS A 434 -5.20 9.16 15.79
CA HIS A 434 -5.04 9.31 14.35
C HIS A 434 -4.00 10.38 14.02
N SER A 435 -2.94 9.99 13.31
CA SER A 435 -1.87 10.91 12.84
C SER A 435 -2.43 12.14 12.12
N VAL A 436 -3.50 11.95 11.36
CA VAL A 436 -4.17 12.99 10.57
C VAL A 436 -4.75 14.09 11.48
N GLN A 437 -5.45 13.71 12.55
CA GLN A 437 -6.08 14.67 13.45
C GLN A 437 -5.10 15.17 14.54
N LEU A 438 -3.97 14.49 14.70
CA LEU A 438 -2.94 14.83 15.67
C LEU A 438 -2.37 16.23 15.45
N ILE A 439 -2.03 16.60 14.21
CA ILE A 439 -1.46 17.92 13.92
C ILE A 439 -2.47 19.03 14.18
N GLN A 440 -3.74 18.83 13.81
CA GLN A 440 -4.82 19.80 14.05
C GLN A 440 -5.00 20.07 15.55
N ARG A 441 -4.99 19.02 16.38
CA ARG A 441 -5.05 19.18 17.84
C ARG A 441 -3.75 19.71 18.45
N ALA A 442 -2.62 19.49 17.78
CA ALA A 442 -1.31 19.99 18.19
C ALA A 442 -1.14 21.50 17.91
N MET A 443 -1.82 22.05 16.91
CA MET A 443 -1.62 23.42 16.43
C MET A 443 -1.65 24.49 17.54
N PRO A 444 -2.63 24.52 18.47
CA PRO A 444 -2.63 25.51 19.54
C PRO A 444 -1.37 25.44 20.41
N VAL A 445 -0.93 24.23 20.76
CA VAL A 445 0.28 23.98 21.57
C VAL A 445 1.53 24.40 20.83
N ILE A 446 1.59 24.14 19.51
CA ILE A 446 2.69 24.55 18.64
C ILE A 446 2.80 26.08 18.62
N ARG A 447 1.68 26.79 18.45
CA ARG A 447 1.64 28.25 18.41
C ARG A 447 2.13 28.86 19.72
N ASP A 448 1.62 28.38 20.86
CA ASP A 448 2.01 28.89 22.17
C ASP A 448 3.50 28.66 22.46
N TYR A 449 4.02 27.49 22.10
CA TYR A 449 5.44 27.16 22.28
C TYR A 449 6.35 28.02 21.41
N ILE A 450 5.97 28.27 20.16
CA ILE A 450 6.74 29.14 19.25
C ILE A 450 6.76 30.58 19.77
N LYS A 451 5.62 31.11 20.24
CA LYS A 451 5.54 32.46 20.81
C LYS A 451 6.39 32.63 22.07
N ASP A 452 6.34 31.66 22.98
CA ASP A 452 7.18 31.62 24.19
C ASP A 452 8.69 31.64 23.84
N LYS A 453 9.11 30.84 22.86
CA LYS A 453 10.51 30.74 22.44
C LYS A 453 11.03 31.92 21.63
N LEU A 454 10.16 32.58 20.86
CA LEU A 454 10.52 33.79 20.11
C LEU A 454 10.53 35.05 20.98
N GLY A 455 10.02 34.96 22.23
CA GLY A 455 9.99 36.06 23.19
C GLY A 455 8.88 37.07 22.92
N GLU A 456 7.82 36.66 22.20
CA GLU A 456 6.65 37.50 21.90
C GLU A 456 5.62 37.41 23.05
N ALA A 457 5.98 37.87 24.25
CA ALA A 457 5.05 37.97 25.36
C ALA A 457 4.22 39.27 25.24
N ASN A 458 2.92 39.13 24.95
CA ASN A 458 1.85 40.14 25.08
C ASN A 458 2.23 41.60 24.77
N GLY A 459 2.30 41.94 23.48
CA GLY A 459 2.15 43.31 23.01
C GLY A 459 0.70 43.76 23.19
N GLN A 460 0.52 44.80 24.00
CA GLN A 460 -0.73 45.51 24.25
C GLN A 460 -1.54 45.74 22.97
N VAL A 461 -2.86 45.65 23.11
CA VAL A 461 -3.85 46.27 22.24
C VAL A 461 -3.41 47.71 21.99
N ALA A 462 -2.82 47.99 20.83
CA ALA A 462 -2.62 49.33 20.35
C ALA A 462 -4.01 49.85 19.95
N ALA A 463 -4.60 50.64 20.84
CA ALA A 463 -5.80 51.40 20.58
C ALA A 463 -5.56 52.27 19.33
N ALA A 464 -6.40 52.09 18.32
CA ALA A 464 -6.45 52.96 17.15
C ALA A 464 -6.79 54.40 17.57
N PRO A 465 -6.10 55.43 17.06
CA PRO A 465 -6.64 56.77 17.03
C PRO A 465 -7.50 56.90 15.76
N VAL A 466 -8.81 56.98 15.97
CA VAL A 466 -9.80 57.51 15.01
C VAL A 466 -9.61 59.03 14.97
N PRO A 467 -9.58 59.69 13.79
CA PRO A 467 -10.80 60.07 13.06
C PRO A 467 -10.95 59.43 11.67
#